data_AF-A0A933JY87-F1
#
_entry.id   AF-A0A933JY87-F1
#
_cell.length_a   1.000
_cell.length_b   1.000
_cell.length_c   1.000
_cell.angle_alpha   90.00
_cell.angle_beta   90.00
_cell.angle_gamma   90.00
#
_symmetry.space_group_name_H-M   'P 1'
#
loop_
_entity.id
_entity.type
_entity.pdbx_description
1 polymer ?
#
loop_
_entity_poly.entity_id
_entity_poly.type
_entity_poly.pdbx_seq_one_letter_code
_entity_poly.pdbx_strand_id
1 'polypeptide(L)'
;MRLLAFERRWLEVLLGAMIPTVPGSTKPSLSQVWPEVVSGGFIGELERSAPPLFGLGVHVSICFLWWSPLFLLSRWTHFGALDDHARDTLLARAMGHPSYVVRQLTIVMKLLSCFAYFRSAKTREAFGGRA
;
A
#
# COMPACT_ATOMS: atom_id res chain seq x y z
N MET A 1 12.55 -11.87 5.50
CA MET A 1 11.24 -12.58 5.44
C MET A 1 11.01 -13.08 4.02
N ARG A 2 10.08 -14.01 3.78
CA ARG A 2 9.73 -14.43 2.41
C ARG A 2 8.22 -14.43 2.27
N LEU A 3 7.68 -13.53 1.45
CA LEU A 3 6.25 -13.50 1.17
C LEU A 3 5.90 -14.66 0.25
N LEU A 4 4.69 -15.18 0.41
CA LEU A 4 4.13 -16.12 -0.55
C LEU A 4 3.78 -15.37 -1.85
N ALA A 5 3.73 -16.09 -2.98
CA ALA A 5 3.50 -15.46 -4.28
C ALA A 5 2.19 -14.65 -4.35
N PHE A 6 1.14 -15.14 -3.69
CA PHE A 6 -0.13 -14.42 -3.61
C PHE A 6 -0.06 -13.19 -2.70
N GLU A 7 0.65 -13.27 -1.57
CA GLU A 7 0.83 -12.13 -0.65
C GLU A 7 1.62 -11.02 -1.32
N ARG A 8 2.62 -11.37 -2.12
CA ARG A 8 3.36 -10.41 -2.93
C ARG A 8 2.44 -9.66 -3.89
N ARG A 9 1.57 -10.38 -4.61
CA ARG A 9 0.56 -9.75 -5.48
C ARG A 9 -0.41 -8.86 -4.69
N TRP A 10 -0.85 -9.31 -3.51
CA TRP A 10 -1.75 -8.53 -2.65
C TRP A 10 -1.06 -7.26 -2.15
N LEU A 11 0.20 -7.35 -1.76
CA LEU A 11 1.02 -6.22 -1.34
C LEU A 11 1.16 -5.20 -2.46
N GLU A 12 1.45 -5.62 -3.69
CA GLU A 12 1.54 -4.71 -4.84
C GLU A 12 0.23 -3.94 -5.09
N VAL A 13 -0.92 -4.59 -4.95
CA VAL A 13 -2.23 -3.94 -5.06
C VAL A 13 -2.48 -2.98 -3.89
N LEU A 14 -2.22 -3.41 -2.65
CA LEU A 14 -2.42 -2.61 -1.45
C LEU A 14 -1.55 -1.36 -1.47
N LEU A 15 -0.26 -1.50 -1.78
CA LEU A 15 0.67 -0.37 -1.79
C LEU A 15 0.31 0.65 -2.88
N GLY A 16 -0.17 0.18 -4.04
CA GLY A 16 -0.68 1.03 -5.12
C GLY A 16 -2.00 1.74 -4.78
N ALA A 17 -2.83 1.15 -3.93
CA ALA A 17 -4.07 1.79 -3.50
C ALA A 17 -3.87 2.83 -2.39
N MET A 18 -2.72 2.84 -1.70
CA MET A 18 -2.40 3.85 -0.68
C MET A 18 -2.09 5.24 -1.27
N ILE A 19 -2.09 5.35 -2.59
CA ILE A 19 -1.74 6.56 -3.32
C ILE A 19 -3.05 7.19 -3.79
N PRO A 20 -3.34 8.43 -3.38
CA PRO A 20 -4.54 9.10 -3.85
C PRO A 20 -4.41 9.35 -5.36
N THR A 21 -5.41 8.91 -6.12
CA THR A 21 -5.66 9.41 -7.48
C THR A 21 -6.59 10.61 -7.34
N VAL A 22 -6.12 11.79 -7.72
CA VAL A 22 -6.97 13.00 -7.72
C VAL A 22 -7.42 13.25 -9.17
N PRO A 23 -8.69 12.97 -9.52
CA PRO A 23 -9.20 13.25 -10.84
C PRO A 23 -9.08 14.76 -11.14
N GLY A 24 -8.52 15.11 -12.31
CA GLY A 24 -8.41 16.50 -12.75
C GLY A 24 -7.20 17.28 -12.23
N SER A 25 -6.26 16.66 -11.52
CA SER A 25 -5.03 17.35 -11.13
C SER A 25 -4.10 17.57 -12.33
N THR A 26 -3.63 18.81 -12.52
CA THR A 26 -2.67 19.18 -13.58
C THR A 26 -1.25 18.65 -13.33
N LYS A 27 -0.97 18.18 -12.11
CA LYS A 27 0.32 17.58 -11.74
C LYS A 27 0.32 16.09 -12.07
N PRO A 28 1.46 15.50 -12.48
CA PRO A 28 1.56 14.06 -12.68
C PRO A 28 1.15 13.34 -11.41
N SER A 29 0.26 12.36 -11.51
CA SER A 29 -0.19 11.59 -10.35
C SER A 29 0.90 10.60 -9.95
N LEU A 30 1.15 10.46 -8.64
CA LEU A 30 2.08 9.45 -8.11
C LEU A 30 1.71 8.03 -8.55
N SER A 31 0.43 7.78 -8.84
CA SER A 31 -0.05 6.50 -9.37
C SER A 31 0.55 6.13 -10.73
N GLN A 32 0.96 7.11 -11.55
CA GLN A 32 1.59 6.86 -12.87
C GLN A 32 2.99 6.25 -12.73
N VAL A 33 3.65 6.47 -11.59
CA VAL A 33 5.01 5.94 -11.31
C VAL A 33 4.93 4.57 -10.64
N TRP A 34 3.73 4.13 -10.22
CA TRP A 34 3.56 2.86 -9.49
C TRP A 34 4.10 1.63 -10.23
N PRO A 35 3.87 1.42 -11.54
CA PRO A 35 4.39 0.25 -12.24
C PRO A 35 5.92 0.13 -12.18
N GLU A 36 6.62 1.27 -12.14
CA GLU A 36 8.08 1.32 -12.04
C GLU A 36 8.57 1.13 -10.60
N VAL A 37 7.81 1.62 -9.61
CA VAL A 37 8.08 1.34 -8.20
C VAL A 37 8.00 -0.17 -7.93
N VAL A 38 7.00 -0.85 -8.52
CA VAL A 38 6.82 -2.31 -8.43
C VAL A 38 7.97 -3.05 -9.13
N SER A 39 8.37 -2.63 -10.33
CA SER A 39 9.47 -3.27 -11.07
C SER A 39 10.86 -2.95 -10.52
N GLY A 40 11.02 -1.84 -9.78
CA GLY A 40 12.27 -1.35 -9.19
C GLY A 40 12.84 -2.18 -8.03
N GLY A 41 12.30 -3.39 -7.81
CA GLY A 41 12.83 -4.36 -6.85
C GLY A 41 12.62 -4.01 -5.38
N PHE A 42 11.77 -3.02 -5.06
CA PHE A 42 11.50 -2.61 -3.67
C PHE A 42 11.07 -3.79 -2.80
N ILE A 43 10.12 -4.59 -3.26
CA ILE A 43 9.60 -5.73 -2.49
C ILE A 43 10.70 -6.78 -2.25
N GLY A 44 11.54 -7.05 -3.25
CA GLY A 44 12.66 -7.98 -3.09
C GLY A 44 13.72 -7.48 -2.11
N GLU A 45 13.97 -6.17 -2.07
CA GLU A 45 14.84 -5.56 -1.06
C GLU A 45 14.22 -5.62 0.33
N LEU A 46 12.93 -5.32 0.45
CA LEU A 46 12.17 -5.40 1.68
C LEU A 46 12.23 -6.82 2.26
N GLU A 47 12.01 -7.85 1.44
CA GLU A 47 12.07 -9.25 1.86
C GLU A 47 13.46 -9.64 2.39
N ARG A 48 14.53 -9.21 1.72
CA ARG A 48 15.91 -9.52 2.11
C ARG A 48 16.36 -8.81 3.39
N SER A 49 15.93 -7.56 3.57
CA SER A 49 16.47 -6.67 4.60
C SER A 49 15.56 -6.53 5.83
N ALA A 50 14.30 -6.96 5.75
CA ALA A 50 13.33 -6.87 6.85
C ALA A 50 13.69 -7.78 8.04
N PRO A 51 13.76 -7.22 9.27
CA PRO A 51 13.82 -8.01 10.49
C PRO A 51 12.64 -9.00 10.60
N PRO A 52 12.81 -10.17 11.22
CA PRO A 52 11.75 -11.19 11.28
C PRO A 52 10.43 -10.69 11.88
N LEU A 53 10.49 -9.91 12.96
CA LEU A 53 9.31 -9.35 13.62
C LEU A 53 8.58 -8.34 12.74
N PHE A 54 9.34 -7.51 12.01
CA PHE A 54 8.77 -6.59 11.04
C PHE A 54 8.05 -7.36 9.93
N GLY A 55 8.65 -8.45 9.46
CA GLY A 55 8.04 -9.28 8.44
C GLY A 55 6.71 -9.89 8.87
N LEU A 56 6.60 -10.37 10.10
CA LEU A 56 5.33 -10.82 10.67
C LEU A 56 4.28 -9.70 10.67
N GLY A 57 4.67 -8.48 11.07
CA GLY A 57 3.79 -7.31 11.01
C GLY A 57 3.29 -7.03 9.59
N VAL A 58 4.14 -7.19 8.58
CA VAL A 58 3.77 -7.05 7.17
C VAL A 58 2.79 -8.13 6.74
N HIS A 59 3.03 -9.41 7.04
CA HIS A 59 2.11 -10.50 6.73
C HIS A 59 0.71 -10.27 7.32
N VAL A 60 0.65 -9.92 8.62
CA VAL A 60 -0.61 -9.63 9.30
C VAL A 60 -1.31 -8.44 8.67
N SER A 61 -0.57 -7.38 8.33
CA SER A 61 -1.14 -6.19 7.69
C SER A 61 -1.73 -6.49 6.31
N ILE A 62 -1.01 -7.25 5.48
CA ILE A 62 -1.47 -7.68 4.15
C ILE A 62 -2.76 -8.49 4.29
N CYS A 63 -2.75 -9.54 5.10
CA CYS A 63 -3.90 -10.43 5.27
C CYS A 63 -5.11 -9.67 5.83
N PHE A 64 -4.89 -8.86 6.86
CA PHE A 64 -5.95 -8.08 7.49
C PHE A 64 -6.59 -7.12 6.49
N LEU A 65 -5.80 -6.28 5.81
CA LEU A 65 -6.35 -5.28 4.88
C LEU A 65 -7.00 -5.93 3.66
N TRP A 66 -6.43 -7.02 3.16
CA TRP A 66 -7.02 -7.75 2.03
C TRP A 66 -8.44 -8.25 2.32
N TRP A 67 -8.67 -8.75 3.53
CA TRP A 67 -9.97 -9.27 3.98
C TRP A 67 -10.82 -8.27 4.77
N SER A 68 -10.28 -7.08 5.05
CA SER A 68 -10.98 -6.03 5.80
C SER A 68 -12.32 -5.56 5.20
N PRO A 69 -12.62 -5.67 3.89
CA PRO A 69 -13.95 -5.32 3.37
C PRO A 69 -15.09 -6.11 4.03
N LEU A 70 -14.83 -7.33 4.49
CA LEU A 70 -15.79 -8.16 5.23
C LEU A 70 -16.21 -7.50 6.55
N PHE A 71 -15.27 -6.88 7.25
CA PHE A 71 -15.48 -6.38 8.61
C PHE A 71 -15.71 -4.85 8.67
N LEU A 72 -15.12 -4.09 7.74
CA LEU A 72 -15.16 -2.63 7.74
C LEU A 72 -16.21 -2.04 6.80
N LEU A 73 -16.61 -2.78 5.76
CA LEU A 73 -17.66 -2.38 4.82
C LEU A 73 -18.89 -3.30 4.85
N SER A 74 -18.86 -4.39 5.63
CA SER A 74 -19.89 -5.44 5.63
C SER A 74 -20.19 -6.00 4.23
N ARG A 75 -19.17 -6.08 3.38
CA ARG A 75 -19.28 -6.61 2.01
C ARG A 75 -18.55 -7.94 1.91
N TRP A 76 -19.23 -8.98 1.41
CA TRP A 76 -18.67 -10.30 1.14
C TRP A 76 -17.73 -10.30 -0.08
N THR A 77 -16.62 -9.58 0.04
CA THR A 77 -15.61 -9.39 -1.01
C THR A 77 -14.23 -9.17 -0.39
N HIS A 78 -13.19 -9.09 -1.23
CA HIS A 78 -11.83 -8.78 -0.83
C HIS A 78 -11.34 -7.47 -1.46
N PHE A 79 -10.26 -6.91 -0.93
CA PHE A 79 -9.72 -5.60 -1.33
C PHE A 79 -9.50 -5.49 -2.85
N GLY A 80 -8.91 -6.51 -3.46
CA GLY A 80 -8.62 -6.52 -4.90
C GLY A 80 -9.85 -6.40 -5.81
N ALA A 81 -11.04 -6.76 -5.33
CA ALA A 81 -12.29 -6.69 -6.10
C ALA A 81 -13.07 -5.38 -5.88
N LEU A 82 -12.58 -4.48 -5.01
CA LEU A 82 -13.15 -3.15 -4.82
C LEU A 82 -12.75 -2.23 -5.97
N ASP A 83 -13.66 -1.32 -6.36
CA ASP A 83 -13.33 -0.14 -7.16
C ASP A 83 -12.51 0.88 -6.35
N ASP A 84 -11.92 1.87 -7.02
CA ASP A 84 -11.01 2.83 -6.38
C ASP A 84 -11.70 3.66 -5.29
N HIS A 85 -12.95 4.08 -5.49
CA HIS A 85 -13.70 4.83 -4.49
C HIS A 85 -13.97 3.99 -3.23
N ALA A 86 -14.32 2.71 -3.39
CA ALA A 86 -14.54 1.79 -2.29
C ALA A 86 -13.22 1.44 -1.57
N ARG A 87 -12.10 1.37 -2.28
CA ARG A 87 -10.76 1.22 -1.67
C ARG A 87 -10.42 2.43 -0.81
N ASP A 88 -10.60 3.64 -1.31
CA ASP A 88 -10.35 4.87 -0.55
C ASP A 88 -11.23 4.94 0.69
N THR A 89 -12.52 4.61 0.55
CA THR A 89 -13.46 4.57 1.68
C THR A 89 -13.01 3.56 2.74
N LEU A 90 -12.58 2.37 2.33
CA LEU A 90 -12.07 1.34 3.25
C LEU A 90 -10.82 1.82 3.98
N LEU A 91 -9.83 2.37 3.26
CA LEU A 91 -8.57 2.83 3.85
C LEU A 91 -8.81 4.01 4.80
N ALA A 92 -9.68 4.94 4.46
CA ALA A 92 -10.10 6.02 5.34
C ALA A 92 -10.75 5.49 6.64
N ARG A 93 -11.65 4.50 6.53
CA ARG A 93 -12.26 3.83 7.69
C ARG A 93 -11.23 3.09 8.53
N ALA A 94 -10.31 2.36 7.91
CA ALA A 94 -9.27 1.62 8.62
C ALA A 94 -8.32 2.57 9.39
N MET A 95 -7.94 3.70 8.79
CA MET A 95 -7.17 4.75 9.45
C MET A 95 -7.92 5.41 10.62
N GLY A 96 -9.24 5.60 10.48
CA GLY A 96 -10.10 6.20 11.52
C GLY A 96 -10.67 5.21 12.54
N HIS A 97 -10.33 3.92 12.43
CA HIS A 97 -10.97 2.87 13.22
C HIS A 97 -10.62 3.01 14.73
N PRO A 98 -11.54 2.74 15.68
CA PRO A 98 -11.28 2.89 17.11
C PRO A 98 -10.20 1.94 17.67
N SER A 99 -10.05 0.74 17.08
CA SER A 99 -8.98 -0.18 17.45
C SER A 99 -7.60 0.35 17.01
N TYR A 100 -6.71 0.53 17.97
CA TYR A 100 -5.32 0.93 17.73
C TYR A 100 -4.60 0.00 16.76
N VAL A 101 -4.82 -1.32 16.90
CA VAL A 101 -4.19 -2.33 16.05
C VAL A 101 -4.55 -2.12 14.58
N VAL A 102 -5.83 -1.90 14.27
CA VAL A 102 -6.31 -1.67 12.90
C VAL A 102 -5.64 -0.43 12.28
N ARG A 103 -5.54 0.65 13.06
CA ARG A 103 -4.85 1.87 12.62
C ARG A 103 -3.37 1.60 12.33
N GLN A 104 -2.68 0.89 13.22
CA GLN A 104 -1.26 0.59 13.05
C GLN A 104 -0.98 -0.29 11.82
N LEU A 105 -1.78 -1.34 11.59
CA LEU A 105 -1.64 -2.18 10.39
C LEU A 105 -1.79 -1.35 9.10
N THR A 106 -2.73 -0.39 9.11
CA THR A 106 -2.93 0.52 7.97
C THR A 106 -1.77 1.50 7.81
N ILE A 107 -1.25 2.05 8.91
CA ILE A 107 -0.10 2.98 8.91
C ILE A 107 1.16 2.28 8.39
N VAL A 108 1.42 1.04 8.80
CA VAL A 108 2.58 0.27 8.33
C VAL A 108 2.55 0.12 6.81
N MET A 109 1.39 -0.22 6.23
CA MET A 109 1.28 -0.28 4.76
C MET A 109 1.48 1.09 4.10
N LYS A 110 0.92 2.16 4.67
CA LYS A 110 1.11 3.52 4.15
C LYS A 110 2.59 3.93 4.16
N LEU A 111 3.32 3.64 5.24
CA LEU A 111 4.75 3.90 5.35
C LEU A 111 5.54 3.11 4.30
N LEU A 112 5.22 1.83 4.10
CA LEU A 112 5.84 1.03 3.05
C LEU A 112 5.60 1.62 1.66
N SER A 113 4.39 2.09 1.36
CA SER A 113 4.10 2.77 0.10
C SER A 113 4.98 4.00 -0.05
N CYS A 114 5.05 4.86 0.96
CA CYS A 114 5.91 6.04 0.95
C CYS A 114 7.39 5.69 0.70
N PHE A 115 7.93 4.66 1.34
CA PHE A 115 9.32 4.23 1.10
C PHE A 115 9.54 3.68 -0.30
N ALA A 116 8.59 2.91 -0.82
CA ALA A 116 8.62 2.43 -2.19
C ALA A 116 8.67 3.61 -3.18
N TYR A 117 7.89 4.65 -2.90
CA TYR A 117 7.87 5.90 -3.68
C TYR A 117 9.16 6.69 -3.62
N PHE A 118 9.69 6.96 -2.43
CA PHE A 118 10.90 7.76 -2.28
C PHE A 118 12.13 7.11 -2.92
N ARG A 119 12.12 5.78 -3.09
CA ARG A 119 13.16 5.06 -3.82
C ARG A 119 13.12 5.32 -5.34
N SER A 120 11.97 5.65 -5.91
CA SER A 120 11.82 5.83 -7.37
C SER A 120 12.54 7.08 -7.87
N ALA A 121 13.40 6.91 -8.88
CA ALA A 121 14.09 8.01 -9.55
C ALA A 121 13.08 9.00 -10.18
N LYS A 122 12.06 8.50 -10.88
CA LYS A 122 11.01 9.34 -11.47
C LYS A 122 10.17 10.10 -10.45
N THR A 123 9.91 9.52 -9.28
CA THR A 123 9.23 10.27 -8.21
C THR A 123 10.10 11.42 -7.74
N ARG A 124 11.41 11.22 -7.63
CA ARG A 124 12.36 12.31 -7.29
C ARG A 124 12.48 13.33 -8.43
N GLU A 125 12.45 12.93 -9.69
CA GLU A 125 12.49 13.86 -10.83
C GLU A 125 11.19 14.67 -10.97
N ALA A 126 10.04 14.05 -10.72
CA ALA A 126 8.73 14.69 -10.86
C ALA A 126 8.39 15.62 -9.66
N PHE A 127 8.91 15.33 -8.46
CA PHE A 127 8.53 16.04 -7.23
C PHE A 127 9.70 16.60 -6.41
N GLY A 128 10.92 16.09 -6.60
CA GLY A 128 12.14 16.65 -6.05
C GLY A 128 12.62 17.76 -6.97
N GLY A 129 12.14 18.98 -6.75
CA GLY A 129 12.69 20.16 -7.43
C GLY A 129 14.22 20.14 -7.35
N ARG A 130 14.89 20.57 -8.43
CA ARG A 130 16.35 20.78 -8.45
C ARG A 130 16.72 21.59 -7.21
N ALA A 131 17.35 20.95 -6.24
CA ALA A 131 18.12 21.64 -5.21
C ALA A 131 19.39 22.21 -5.85
#